data_AF-A0A4Y1ZFU3-F1
#
_entry.id   AF-A0A4Y1ZFU3-F1
#
_cell.length_a   1.000
_cell.length_b   1.000
_cell.length_c   1.000
_cell.angle_alpha   90.00
_cell.angle_beta   90.00
_cell.angle_gamma   90.00
#
_symmetry.space_group_name_H-M   'P 1'
#
loop_
_entity.id
_entity.type
_entity.pdbx_description
1 polymer ?
#
loop_
_entity_poly.entity_id
_entity_poly.type
_entity_poly.pdbx_seq_one_letter_code
_entity_poly.pdbx_strand_id
1 'polypeptide(L)'
;MKGSARIIMEANPVAATCARVCPTEELCEGACVLKDASLPIMIGDLQRHTMNWAMKNNPQLFEADEQNGKRVAVIGAGPAGLSSARELARYGYQVTVFEKQAEAGGLDTYGIVPFRLPKHVALWEVEQIKKLGVSIQTNTEVGKDVSIQAVLDGFDAVILAIGMAHVPPLGIPGEELDGVFDAIQLIERVKSGHVTDRFSGKRQS
;
A
#
# COMPACT_ATOMS: atom_id res chain seq x y z
N MET A 1 15.80 -18.06 -2.75
CA MET A 1 15.30 -16.69 -2.50
C MET A 1 14.59 -16.06 -3.69
N LYS A 2 15.22 -15.87 -4.87
CA LYS A 2 14.55 -15.25 -6.04
C LYS A 2 13.24 -15.94 -6.44
N GLY A 3 13.24 -17.27 -6.54
CA GLY A 3 12.04 -18.05 -6.87
C GLY A 3 10.91 -17.84 -5.87
N SER A 4 11.21 -17.94 -4.57
CA SER A 4 10.25 -17.67 -3.49
C SER A 4 9.70 -16.25 -3.56
N ALA A 5 10.56 -15.24 -3.78
CA ALA A 5 10.14 -13.85 -3.90
C ALA A 5 9.20 -13.65 -5.09
N ARG A 6 9.52 -14.26 -6.24
CA ARG A 6 8.67 -14.25 -7.44
C ARG A 6 7.30 -14.88 -7.13
N ILE A 7 7.25 -16.09 -6.59
CA ILE A 7 5.97 -16.78 -6.32
C ILE A 7 5.11 -16.01 -5.32
N ILE A 8 5.71 -15.49 -4.25
CA ILE A 8 4.98 -14.70 -3.25
C ILE A 8 4.40 -13.44 -3.90
N MET A 9 5.20 -12.69 -4.66
CA MET A 9 4.73 -11.46 -5.31
C MET A 9 3.81 -11.72 -6.50
N GLU A 10 3.88 -12.90 -7.11
CA GLU A 10 2.93 -13.34 -8.14
C GLU A 10 1.52 -13.46 -7.55
N ALA A 11 1.39 -14.02 -6.35
CA ALA A 11 0.12 -14.11 -5.63
C ALA A 11 -0.31 -12.79 -4.95
N ASN A 12 0.65 -11.95 -4.56
CA ASN A 12 0.38 -10.71 -3.82
C ASN A 12 1.35 -9.58 -4.23
N PRO A 13 0.88 -8.57 -5.00
CA PRO A 13 1.66 -7.41 -5.39
C PRO A 13 2.29 -6.60 -4.24
N VAL A 14 1.66 -6.62 -3.06
CA VAL A 14 2.06 -5.86 -1.85
C VAL A 14 2.56 -6.78 -0.73
N ALA A 15 3.31 -7.82 -1.13
CA ALA A 15 3.76 -8.87 -0.23
C ALA A 15 4.77 -8.41 0.85
N ALA A 16 5.60 -7.41 0.59
CA ALA A 16 6.55 -6.89 1.59
C ALA A 16 5.80 -6.17 2.72
N THR A 17 4.73 -5.45 2.39
CA THR A 17 3.84 -4.85 3.37
C THR A 17 3.05 -5.93 4.11
N CYS A 18 2.35 -6.83 3.41
CA CYS A 18 1.58 -7.90 4.03
C CYS A 18 2.41 -8.74 5.01
N ALA A 19 3.67 -9.01 4.71
CA ALA A 19 4.58 -9.77 5.59
C ALA A 19 4.82 -9.13 6.98
N ARG A 20 4.41 -7.88 7.18
CA ARG A 20 4.59 -7.13 8.43
C ARG A 20 3.28 -6.82 9.15
N VAL A 21 2.19 -6.72 8.40
CA VAL A 21 0.93 -6.18 8.93
C VAL A 21 -0.22 -7.17 8.91
N CYS A 22 -0.11 -8.24 8.13
CA CYS A 22 -1.14 -9.28 8.02
C CYS A 22 -1.39 -9.92 9.40
N PRO A 23 -2.65 -10.02 9.86
CA PRO A 23 -2.99 -10.73 11.08
C PRO A 23 -2.91 -12.25 10.84
N THR A 24 -1.69 -12.79 10.83
CA THR A 24 -1.43 -14.18 10.39
C THR A 24 -2.14 -15.21 11.25
N GLU A 25 -2.30 -14.94 12.54
CA GLU A 25 -3.02 -15.74 13.52
C GLU A 25 -4.52 -15.92 13.21
N GLU A 26 -5.12 -14.96 12.50
CA GLU A 26 -6.50 -15.00 12.00
C GLU A 26 -6.58 -15.53 10.56
N LEU A 27 -5.44 -15.69 9.90
CA LEU A 27 -5.34 -16.02 8.48
C LEU A 27 -4.50 -17.28 8.27
N CYS A 28 -3.38 -17.16 7.57
CA CYS A 28 -2.60 -18.30 7.10
C CYS A 28 -2.02 -19.17 8.22
N GLU A 29 -1.51 -18.57 9.30
CA GLU A 29 -0.98 -19.31 10.45
C GLU A 29 -2.12 -19.82 11.32
N GLY A 30 -3.22 -19.06 11.39
CA GLY A 30 -4.47 -19.44 12.03
C GLY A 30 -5.11 -20.71 11.48
N ALA A 31 -4.91 -20.98 10.18
CA ALA A 31 -5.39 -22.16 9.45
C ALA A 31 -4.33 -23.26 9.28
N CYS A 32 -3.14 -23.11 9.89
CA CYS A 32 -2.08 -24.09 9.75
C CYS A 32 -2.46 -25.41 10.43
N VAL A 33 -2.32 -26.54 9.73
CA VAL A 33 -2.63 -27.88 10.28
C VAL A 33 -1.79 -28.25 11.50
N LEU A 34 -0.63 -27.59 11.70
CA LEU A 34 0.21 -27.80 12.86
C LEU A 34 -0.26 -27.02 14.09
N LYS A 35 -1.13 -26.00 13.95
CA LYS A 35 -1.55 -25.11 15.05
C LYS A 35 -2.09 -25.86 16.26
N ASP A 36 -2.82 -26.96 16.04
CA ASP A 36 -3.43 -27.76 17.11
C ASP A 36 -2.48 -28.80 17.70
N ALA A 37 -1.39 -29.14 17.00
CA ALA A 37 -0.43 -30.16 17.41
C ALA A 37 0.91 -29.58 17.93
N SER A 38 1.28 -28.40 17.46
CA SER A 38 2.53 -27.69 17.78
C SER A 38 2.42 -26.20 17.38
N LEU A 39 3.56 -25.49 17.29
CA LEU A 39 3.56 -24.13 16.75
C LEU A 39 3.23 -24.15 15.25
N PRO A 40 2.38 -23.22 14.77
CA PRO A 40 2.14 -23.11 13.34
C PRO A 40 3.43 -22.75 12.60
N ILE A 41 3.47 -23.04 11.30
CA ILE A 41 4.53 -22.52 10.45
C ILE A 41 4.48 -21.00 10.51
N MET A 42 5.61 -20.34 10.81
CA MET A 42 5.71 -18.88 10.86
C MET A 42 5.74 -18.28 9.44
N ILE A 43 4.62 -18.42 8.71
CA ILE A 43 4.46 -18.01 7.32
C ILE A 43 4.75 -16.53 7.15
N GLY A 44 4.30 -15.68 8.08
CA GLY A 44 4.57 -14.24 8.07
C GLY A 44 6.08 -13.94 8.09
N ASP A 45 6.83 -14.61 8.98
CA ASP A 45 8.27 -14.42 9.09
C ASP A 45 9.05 -14.98 7.90
N LEU A 46 8.62 -16.12 7.35
CA LEU A 46 9.20 -16.68 6.12
C LEU A 46 8.98 -15.76 4.92
N GLN A 47 7.77 -15.20 4.79
CA GLN A 47 7.47 -14.19 3.77
C GLN A 47 8.32 -12.94 3.99
N ARG A 48 8.42 -12.45 5.24
CA ARG A 48 9.21 -11.26 5.58
C ARG A 48 10.68 -11.46 5.28
N HIS A 49 11.26 -12.61 5.62
CA HIS A 49 12.63 -12.96 5.29
C HIS A 49 12.87 -12.90 3.78
N THR A 50 11.95 -13.46 3.00
CA THR A 50 12.02 -13.45 1.54
C THR A 50 11.90 -12.06 0.94
N MET A 51 10.97 -11.25 1.44
CA MET A 51 10.76 -9.88 0.97
C MET A 51 11.91 -8.95 1.37
N ASN A 52 12.51 -9.14 2.55
CA ASN A 52 13.72 -8.41 2.94
C ASN A 52 14.89 -8.71 2.01
N TRP A 53 15.07 -9.97 1.62
CA TRP A 53 16.06 -10.34 0.61
C TRP A 53 15.76 -9.67 -0.73
N ALA A 54 14.50 -9.64 -1.18
CA ALA A 54 14.11 -9.00 -2.43
C ALA A 54 14.34 -7.47 -2.39
N MET A 55 13.99 -6.81 -1.30
CA MET A 55 14.25 -5.38 -1.09
C MET A 55 15.74 -5.06 -1.14
N LYS A 56 16.57 -5.88 -0.48
CA LYS A 56 18.03 -5.69 -0.43
C LYS A 56 18.71 -5.90 -1.79
N ASN A 57 18.29 -6.92 -2.53
CA ASN A 57 18.97 -7.31 -3.78
C ASN A 57 18.30 -6.73 -5.03
N ASN A 58 17.11 -6.14 -4.88
CA ASN A 58 16.30 -5.52 -5.92
C ASN A 58 16.23 -6.34 -7.23
N PRO A 59 16.00 -7.67 -7.18
CA PRO A 59 16.00 -8.49 -8.37
C PRO A 59 14.83 -8.11 -9.26
N GLN A 60 15.01 -8.23 -10.57
CA GLN A 60 13.89 -8.20 -11.49
C GLN A 60 13.05 -9.48 -11.30
N LEU A 61 11.79 -9.31 -10.91
CA LEU A 61 10.85 -10.40 -10.62
C LEU A 61 9.75 -10.53 -11.67
N PHE A 62 9.37 -9.43 -12.32
CA PHE A 62 8.32 -9.35 -13.32
C PHE A 62 8.74 -8.39 -14.43
N GLU A 63 8.15 -8.59 -15.59
CA GLU A 63 8.23 -7.74 -16.77
C GLU A 63 6.80 -7.48 -17.26
N ALA A 64 6.61 -6.39 -17.98
CA ALA A 64 5.36 -6.11 -18.67
C ALA A 64 5.32 -6.86 -20.00
N ASP A 65 4.16 -7.38 -20.38
CA ASP A 65 3.92 -7.92 -21.72
C ASP A 65 3.93 -6.80 -22.77
N GLU A 66 3.89 -7.19 -24.05
CA GLU A 66 3.74 -6.26 -25.16
C GLU A 66 2.49 -5.38 -25.00
N GLN A 67 2.62 -4.10 -25.37
CA GLN A 67 1.53 -3.16 -25.22
C GLN A 67 0.32 -3.58 -26.06
N ASN A 68 -0.84 -3.70 -25.41
CA ASN A 68 -2.08 -4.14 -26.04
C ASN A 68 -2.90 -2.97 -26.64
N GLY A 69 -2.38 -1.74 -26.56
CA GLY A 69 -3.00 -0.53 -27.11
C GLY A 69 -4.12 0.08 -26.26
N LYS A 70 -4.47 -0.52 -25.11
CA LYS A 70 -5.51 -0.01 -24.20
C LYS A 70 -4.93 0.74 -23.02
N ARG A 71 -5.64 1.77 -22.57
CA ARG A 71 -5.27 2.68 -21.49
C ARG A 71 -6.23 2.52 -20.31
N VAL A 72 -5.69 2.40 -19.10
CA VAL A 72 -6.48 2.26 -17.88
C VAL A 72 -6.09 3.34 -16.87
N ALA A 73 -7.09 4.04 -16.33
CA ALA A 73 -6.90 4.91 -15.19
C ALA A 73 -7.18 4.16 -13.88
N VAL A 74 -6.33 4.36 -12.87
CA VAL A 74 -6.57 3.89 -11.51
C VAL A 74 -6.61 5.10 -10.59
N ILE A 75 -7.70 5.29 -9.86
CA ILE A 75 -7.88 6.44 -8.96
C ILE A 75 -7.63 5.97 -7.53
N GLY A 76 -6.52 6.41 -6.94
CA GLY A 76 -6.01 6.01 -5.63
C GLY A 76 -4.82 5.05 -5.75
N ALA A 77 -3.70 5.40 -5.12
CA ALA A 77 -2.46 4.60 -5.10
C ALA A 77 -2.26 3.86 -3.77
N GLY A 78 -3.34 3.43 -3.13
CA GLY A 78 -3.30 2.46 -2.02
C GLY A 78 -3.08 1.01 -2.50
N PRO A 79 -3.10 0.02 -1.58
CA PRO A 79 -2.81 -1.38 -1.89
C PRO A 79 -3.64 -1.96 -3.04
N ALA A 80 -4.95 -1.63 -3.07
CA ALA A 80 -5.86 -2.08 -4.12
C ALA A 80 -5.52 -1.48 -5.49
N GLY A 81 -5.26 -0.17 -5.54
CA GLY A 81 -4.90 0.53 -6.78
C GLY A 81 -3.55 0.08 -7.33
N LEU A 82 -2.54 -0.02 -6.45
CA LEU A 82 -1.21 -0.51 -6.78
C LEU A 82 -1.23 -1.96 -7.29
N SER A 83 -1.98 -2.83 -6.62
CA SER A 83 -2.15 -4.23 -7.06
C SER A 83 -2.80 -4.32 -8.44
N SER A 84 -3.87 -3.56 -8.64
CA SER A 84 -4.58 -3.52 -9.93
C SER A 84 -3.69 -2.98 -11.05
N ALA A 85 -2.97 -1.89 -10.79
CA ALA A 85 -2.06 -1.27 -11.74
C ALA A 85 -0.92 -2.20 -12.15
N ARG A 86 -0.35 -2.94 -11.19
CA ARG A 86 0.67 -3.95 -11.45
C ARG A 86 0.17 -5.03 -12.40
N GLU A 87 -0.97 -5.64 -12.11
CA GLU A 87 -1.50 -6.74 -12.92
C GLU A 87 -1.88 -6.27 -14.33
N LEU A 88 -2.49 -5.10 -14.45
CA LEU A 88 -2.79 -4.50 -15.75
C LEU A 88 -1.52 -4.22 -16.56
N ALA A 89 -0.49 -3.66 -15.94
CA ALA A 89 0.77 -3.42 -16.63
C ALA A 89 1.44 -4.73 -17.07
N ARG A 90 1.37 -5.80 -16.25
CA ARG A 90 1.84 -7.13 -16.65
C ARG A 90 1.16 -7.64 -17.90
N TYR A 91 -0.14 -7.39 -18.07
CA TYR A 91 -0.90 -7.76 -19.27
C TYR A 91 -0.81 -6.76 -20.44
N GLY A 92 0.15 -5.84 -20.40
CA GLY A 92 0.43 -4.92 -21.51
C GLY A 92 -0.50 -3.70 -21.59
N TYR A 93 -1.30 -3.41 -20.56
CA TYR A 93 -2.10 -2.18 -20.53
C TYR A 93 -1.23 -0.97 -20.18
N GLN A 94 -1.50 0.18 -20.80
CA GLN A 94 -0.91 1.45 -20.38
C GLN A 94 -1.68 2.00 -19.19
N VAL A 95 -1.07 1.95 -18.00
CA VAL A 95 -1.74 2.32 -16.75
C VAL A 95 -1.26 3.67 -16.23
N THR A 96 -2.21 4.53 -15.89
CA THR A 96 -1.97 5.78 -15.14
C THR A 96 -2.71 5.72 -13.81
N VAL A 97 -1.99 5.88 -12.71
CA VAL A 97 -2.53 5.97 -11.36
C VAL A 97 -2.58 7.44 -10.94
N PHE A 98 -3.73 7.91 -10.47
CA PHE A 98 -3.90 9.25 -9.89
C PHE A 98 -3.94 9.13 -8.36
N GLU A 99 -3.09 9.88 -7.67
CA GLU A 99 -2.98 9.89 -6.21
C GLU A 99 -3.05 11.31 -5.68
N LYS A 100 -3.95 11.54 -4.73
CA LYS A 100 -4.15 12.85 -4.09
C LYS A 100 -2.94 13.25 -3.26
N GLN A 101 -2.32 12.30 -2.57
CA GLN A 101 -1.20 12.55 -1.68
C GLN A 101 0.11 12.72 -2.43
N ALA A 102 1.12 13.25 -1.73
CA ALA A 102 2.45 13.50 -2.29
C ALA A 102 3.20 12.22 -2.67
N GLU A 103 2.93 11.11 -1.98
CA GLU A 103 3.52 9.80 -2.22
C GLU A 103 2.43 8.72 -2.34
N ALA A 104 2.72 7.69 -3.13
CA ALA A 104 1.85 6.52 -3.25
C ALA A 104 2.01 5.56 -2.05
N GLY A 105 1.13 4.55 -2.00
CA GLY A 105 1.05 3.52 -0.97
C GLY A 105 -0.13 3.66 -0.02
N GLY A 106 -0.89 4.77 -0.09
CA GLY A 106 -2.09 4.97 0.74
C GLY A 106 -1.81 4.78 2.23
N LEU A 107 -2.66 4.02 2.93
CA LEU A 107 -2.50 3.77 4.37
C LEU A 107 -1.20 3.01 4.72
N ASP A 108 -0.59 2.27 3.78
CA ASP A 108 0.70 1.63 4.05
C ASP A 108 1.80 2.69 4.21
N THR A 109 1.70 3.78 3.46
CA THR A 109 2.60 4.94 3.54
C THR A 109 2.19 5.93 4.63
N TYR A 110 0.91 6.06 4.97
CA TYR A 110 0.44 7.14 5.86
C TYR A 110 -0.30 6.68 7.13
N GLY A 111 -0.95 5.52 7.13
CA GLY A 111 -1.90 5.10 8.17
C GLY A 111 -1.43 4.00 9.12
N ILE A 112 -0.33 3.30 8.83
CA ILE A 112 0.22 2.26 9.71
C ILE A 112 1.43 2.78 10.47
N VAL A 113 1.50 2.58 11.79
CA VAL A 113 2.60 3.08 12.63
C VAL A 113 4.00 2.62 12.17
N PRO A 114 5.04 3.49 12.24
CA PRO A 114 6.35 3.23 11.63
C PRO A 114 7.08 1.97 12.13
N PHE A 115 6.95 1.65 13.42
CA PHE A 115 7.61 0.47 13.99
C PHE A 115 6.98 -0.84 13.51
N ARG A 116 5.69 -0.81 13.11
CA ARG A 116 5.01 -1.96 12.51
C ARG A 116 5.28 -2.04 11.01
N LEU A 117 5.15 -0.91 10.31
CA LEU A 117 5.43 -0.81 8.87
C LEU A 117 6.27 0.43 8.55
N PRO A 118 7.60 0.26 8.41
CA PRO A 118 8.47 1.33 7.96
C PRO A 118 8.08 1.81 6.55
N LYS A 119 8.01 3.12 6.36
CA LYS A 119 7.54 3.76 5.12
C LYS A 119 8.27 3.26 3.86
N HIS A 120 9.58 3.04 3.95
CA HIS A 120 10.39 2.56 2.83
C HIS A 120 9.95 1.19 2.28
N VAL A 121 9.20 0.39 3.05
CA VAL A 121 8.69 -0.91 2.59
C VAL A 121 7.60 -0.71 1.55
N ALA A 122 6.59 0.11 1.85
CA ALA A 122 5.52 0.43 0.91
C ALA A 122 6.08 1.14 -0.33
N LEU A 123 7.01 2.08 -0.14
CA LEU A 123 7.64 2.79 -1.27
C LEU A 123 8.45 1.85 -2.17
N TRP A 124 9.08 0.80 -1.62
CA TRP A 124 9.77 -0.18 -2.46
C TRP A 124 8.80 -0.94 -3.39
N GLU A 125 7.60 -1.26 -2.92
CA GLU A 125 6.55 -1.90 -3.72
C GLU A 125 6.04 -0.96 -4.82
N VAL A 126 5.83 0.31 -4.49
CA VAL A 126 5.52 1.37 -5.48
C VAL A 126 6.59 1.41 -6.58
N GLU A 127 7.87 1.36 -6.22
CA GLU A 127 8.95 1.36 -7.20
C GLU A 127 8.97 0.08 -8.05
N GLN A 128 8.62 -1.09 -7.51
CA GLN A 128 8.50 -2.31 -8.32
C GLN A 128 7.40 -2.18 -9.37
N ILE A 129 6.31 -1.47 -9.04
CA ILE A 129 5.18 -1.25 -9.96
C ILE A 129 5.55 -0.23 -11.03
N LYS A 130 6.24 0.87 -10.68
CA LYS A 130 6.76 1.83 -11.65
C LYS A 130 7.70 1.20 -12.67
N LYS A 131 8.53 0.22 -12.26
CA LYS A 131 9.40 -0.52 -13.19
C LYS A 131 8.66 -1.31 -14.26
N LEU A 132 7.36 -1.57 -14.09
CA LEU A 132 6.51 -2.17 -15.13
C LEU A 132 5.94 -1.12 -16.11
N GLY A 133 6.38 0.14 -16.02
CA GLY A 133 5.92 1.22 -16.88
C GLY A 133 4.64 1.92 -16.41
N VAL A 134 4.16 1.63 -15.20
CA VAL A 134 3.02 2.31 -14.61
C VAL A 134 3.38 3.78 -14.30
N SER A 135 2.58 4.71 -14.83
CA SER A 135 2.67 6.13 -14.48
C SER A 135 1.90 6.40 -13.20
N ILE A 136 2.51 7.06 -12.22
CA ILE A 136 1.84 7.45 -10.97
C ILE A 136 1.92 8.97 -10.84
N GLN A 137 0.77 9.64 -10.96
CA GLN A 137 0.60 11.08 -10.83
C GLN A 137 0.15 11.38 -9.41
N THR A 138 1.10 11.78 -8.56
CA THR A 138 0.85 12.22 -7.19
C THR A 138 0.37 13.68 -7.15
N ASN A 139 -0.09 14.14 -5.99
CA ASN A 139 -0.67 15.48 -5.80
C ASN A 139 -1.81 15.80 -6.79
N THR A 140 -2.59 14.78 -7.16
CA THR A 140 -3.65 14.90 -8.17
C THR A 140 -4.94 14.27 -7.65
N GLU A 141 -5.89 15.10 -7.23
CA GLU A 141 -7.21 14.68 -6.78
C GLU A 141 -8.20 14.70 -7.95
N VAL A 142 -8.64 13.52 -8.39
CA VAL A 142 -9.70 13.39 -9.39
C VAL A 142 -11.02 13.89 -8.81
N GLY A 143 -11.71 14.72 -9.58
CA GLY A 143 -12.89 15.49 -9.15
C GLY A 143 -12.57 16.92 -8.72
N LYS A 144 -11.28 17.26 -8.50
CA LYS A 144 -10.84 18.61 -8.12
C LYS A 144 -9.78 19.16 -9.08
N ASP A 145 -8.64 18.47 -9.20
CA ASP A 145 -7.52 18.88 -10.03
C ASP A 145 -7.67 18.36 -11.48
N VAL A 146 -8.27 17.18 -11.63
CA VAL A 146 -8.66 16.59 -12.92
C VAL A 146 -10.15 16.26 -12.89
N SER A 147 -10.90 16.66 -13.90
CA SER A 147 -12.35 16.36 -13.92
C SER A 147 -12.62 14.87 -14.15
N ILE A 148 -13.68 14.35 -13.55
CA ILE A 148 -14.10 12.96 -13.73
C ILE A 148 -14.35 12.67 -15.21
N GLN A 149 -14.98 13.60 -15.93
CA GLN A 149 -15.26 13.45 -17.36
C GLN A 149 -13.98 13.32 -18.19
N ALA A 150 -12.94 14.11 -17.89
CA ALA A 150 -11.66 14.00 -18.59
C ALA A 150 -10.99 12.63 -18.39
N VAL A 151 -11.14 12.03 -17.20
CA VAL A 151 -10.65 10.67 -16.95
C VAL A 151 -11.48 9.64 -17.70
N LEU A 152 -12.80 9.77 -17.72
CA LEU A 152 -13.68 8.83 -18.43
C LEU A 152 -13.48 8.88 -19.95
N ASP A 153 -13.27 10.07 -20.54
CA ASP A 153 -13.05 10.24 -21.97
C ASP A 153 -11.62 9.87 -22.39
N GLY A 154 -10.66 9.97 -21.46
CA GLY A 154 -9.24 9.79 -21.73
C GLY A 154 -8.74 8.35 -21.67
N PHE A 155 -9.53 7.41 -21.13
CA PHE A 155 -9.10 6.05 -20.84
C PHE A 155 -10.18 5.02 -21.25
N ASP A 156 -9.75 3.81 -21.62
CA ASP A 156 -10.66 2.74 -22.02
C ASP A 156 -11.37 2.08 -20.83
N ALA A 157 -10.77 2.18 -19.65
CA ALA A 157 -11.36 1.72 -18.39
C ALA A 157 -10.85 2.54 -17.20
N VAL A 158 -11.63 2.57 -16.13
CA VAL A 158 -11.29 3.25 -14.88
C VAL A 158 -11.52 2.31 -13.69
N ILE A 159 -10.54 2.25 -12.80
CA ILE A 159 -10.62 1.56 -11.51
C ILE A 159 -10.67 2.61 -10.40
N LEU A 160 -11.72 2.58 -9.58
CA LEU A 160 -11.84 3.42 -8.41
C LEU A 160 -11.32 2.67 -7.17
N ALA A 161 -10.19 3.11 -6.62
CA ALA A 161 -9.48 2.49 -5.50
C ALA A 161 -9.10 3.53 -4.41
N ILE A 162 -9.99 4.48 -4.15
CA ILE A 162 -9.74 5.62 -3.23
C ILE A 162 -9.78 5.25 -1.74
N GLY A 163 -10.29 4.06 -1.41
CA GLY A 163 -10.40 3.57 -0.04
C GLY A 163 -11.30 4.44 0.85
N MET A 164 -11.07 4.39 2.15
CA MET A 164 -11.78 5.19 3.17
C MET A 164 -10.75 5.98 3.96
N ALA A 165 -10.54 7.24 3.57
CA ALA A 165 -9.58 8.13 4.23
C ALA A 165 -10.20 8.97 5.37
N HIS A 166 -11.54 9.01 5.47
CA HIS A 166 -12.25 9.82 6.44
C HIS A 166 -12.71 8.98 7.64
N VAL A 167 -12.32 9.39 8.84
CA VAL A 167 -12.84 8.83 10.10
C VAL A 167 -14.05 9.68 10.52
N PRO A 168 -15.25 9.10 10.64
CA PRO A 168 -16.42 9.85 11.08
C PRO A 168 -16.25 10.34 12.54
N PRO A 169 -16.70 11.55 12.87
CA PRO A 169 -16.70 12.03 14.25
C PRO A 169 -17.62 11.14 15.11
N LEU A 170 -17.29 11.02 16.40
CA LEU A 170 -18.08 10.24 17.35
C LEU A 170 -19.35 10.99 17.81
N GLY A 171 -19.38 12.32 17.64
CA GLY A 171 -20.49 13.18 18.04
C GLY A 171 -20.54 13.44 19.54
N ILE A 172 -19.42 13.29 20.26
CA ILE A 172 -19.37 13.40 21.72
C ILE A 172 -18.79 14.75 22.17
N PRO A 173 -19.30 15.33 23.29
CA PRO A 173 -18.75 16.57 23.83
C PRO A 173 -17.25 16.46 24.11
N GLY A 174 -16.47 17.39 23.55
CA GLY A 174 -15.03 17.48 23.76
C GLY A 174 -14.16 16.78 22.72
N GLU A 175 -14.74 16.15 21.69
CA GLU A 175 -13.96 15.49 20.62
C GLU A 175 -13.14 16.44 19.74
N GLU A 176 -13.47 17.74 19.76
CA GLU A 176 -12.76 18.82 19.03
C GLU A 176 -11.74 19.58 19.91
N LEU A 177 -11.48 19.14 21.15
CA LEU A 177 -10.57 19.83 22.06
C LEU A 177 -9.09 19.70 21.64
N ASP A 178 -8.28 20.71 21.96
CA ASP A 178 -6.83 20.63 21.73
C ASP A 178 -6.22 19.44 22.50
N GLY A 179 -5.46 18.61 21.78
CA GLY A 179 -4.90 17.38 22.30
C GLY A 179 -5.70 16.12 21.99
N VAL A 180 -6.90 16.25 21.42
CA VAL A 180 -7.65 15.13 20.80
C VAL A 180 -7.26 15.06 19.33
N PHE A 181 -6.89 13.87 18.86
CA PHE A 181 -6.41 13.66 17.50
C PHE A 181 -7.14 12.49 16.84
N ASP A 182 -7.51 12.67 15.58
CA ASP A 182 -7.82 11.54 14.72
C ASP A 182 -6.59 10.62 14.60
N ALA A 183 -6.83 9.31 14.70
CA ALA A 183 -5.76 8.32 14.70
C ALA A 183 -4.98 8.33 13.38
N ILE A 184 -5.66 8.45 12.24
CA ILE A 184 -5.00 8.42 10.93
C ILE A 184 -4.16 9.69 10.75
N GLN A 185 -4.71 10.86 11.07
CA GLN A 185 -4.00 12.14 11.02
C GLN A 185 -2.76 12.15 11.92
N LEU A 186 -2.87 11.61 13.13
CA LEU A 186 -1.72 11.52 14.04
C LEU A 186 -0.62 10.63 13.46
N ILE A 187 -0.97 9.45 12.94
CA ILE A 187 -0.01 8.52 12.35
C ILE A 187 0.64 9.12 11.09
N GLU A 188 -0.14 9.82 10.26
CA GLU A 188 0.36 10.52 9.07
C GLU A 188 1.40 11.58 9.44
N ARG A 189 1.14 12.39 10.47
CA ARG A 189 2.10 13.36 11.00
C ARG A 189 3.38 12.69 11.48
N VAL A 190 3.26 11.55 12.18
CA VAL A 190 4.42 10.76 12.63
C VAL A 190 5.24 10.24 11.46
N LYS A 191 4.60 9.72 10.40
CA LYS A 191 5.30 9.19 9.23
C LYS A 191 5.87 10.24 8.30
N SER A 192 5.32 11.46 8.31
CA SER A 192 5.78 12.59 7.50
C SER A 192 6.82 13.45 8.21
N GLY A 193 7.14 13.17 9.49
CA GLY A 193 8.13 13.93 10.26
C GLY A 193 7.59 15.23 10.88
N HIS A 194 6.28 15.46 10.83
CA HIS A 194 5.62 16.64 11.39
C HIS A 194 5.14 16.43 12.83
N VAL A 195 5.94 15.76 13.66
CA VAL A 195 5.60 15.51 15.07
C VAL A 195 6.02 16.71 15.91
N THR A 196 5.06 17.34 16.58
CA THR A 196 5.36 18.36 17.61
C THR A 196 6.13 17.72 18.77
N ASP A 197 7.03 18.47 19.42
CA ASP A 197 7.81 18.03 20.60
C ASP A 197 6.96 17.37 21.72
N ARG A 198 5.65 17.66 21.74
CA ARG A 198 4.63 17.11 22.66
C ARG A 198 4.62 15.58 22.76
N PHE A 199 5.06 14.86 21.73
CA PHE A 199 5.07 13.38 21.67
C PHE A 199 6.47 12.75 21.68
N SER A 200 7.53 13.56 21.61
CA SER A 200 8.89 13.03 21.53
C SER A 200 9.27 12.31 22.84
N GLY A 201 9.73 11.06 22.72
CA GLY A 201 10.17 10.25 23.86
C GLY A 201 9.06 9.67 24.77
N LYS A 202 7.78 9.96 24.50
CA LYS A 202 6.67 9.39 25.27
C LYS A 202 6.34 7.98 24.78
N ARG A 203 6.40 6.99 25.68
CA ARG A 203 5.91 5.64 25.45
C ARG A 203 4.46 5.56 25.92
N GLN A 204 3.60 4.80 25.21
CA GLN A 204 2.36 4.36 25.82
C GLN A 204 2.72 3.49 27.03
N SER A 205 2.28 3.93 28.20
CA SER A 205 2.35 3.20 29.47
C SER A 205 1.39 2.03 29.46
#